data_AF-A0AA37ST55-F1
#
_entry.id   AF-A0AA37ST55-F1
#
_cell.length_a   1.000
_cell.length_b   1.000
_cell.length_c   1.000
_cell.angle_alpha   90.00
_cell.angle_beta   90.00
_cell.angle_gamma   90.00
#
_symmetry.space_group_name_H-M   'P 1'
#
loop_
_entity.id
_entity.type
_entity.pdbx_description
1 polymer ?
#
loop_
_entity_poly.entity_id
_entity_poly.type
_entity_poly.pdbx_seq_one_letter_code
_entity_poly.pdbx_strand_id
1 'polypeptide(L)'
;MFFMAGKDSWTKILQHEGSWQPEVAVAWCAIAAYTTLSGIGIFHTLRMLPIMLFMFFYKGLWLIVVAYPLWTNNQLIGSIYEEWTFTFLILVIPFLFTPWKYVFDYYILGRNYENFIEYK
;
A
#
# COMPACT_ATOMS: atom_id res chain seq x y z
N MET A 1 10.30 -1.05 -1.96
CA MET A 1 9.14 -0.16 -1.69
C MET A 1 8.82 -0.04 -0.21
N PHE A 2 8.47 -1.13 0.50
CA PHE A 2 8.18 -1.09 1.94
C PHE A 2 9.35 -0.51 2.77
N PHE A 3 10.60 -0.89 2.49
CA PHE A 3 11.76 -0.41 3.26
C PHE A 3 11.99 1.10 3.18
N MET A 4 11.78 1.71 2.01
CA MET A 4 11.97 3.16 1.82
C MET A 4 10.85 3.93 2.53
N ALA A 5 9.59 3.64 2.19
CA ALA A 5 8.43 4.26 2.85
C ALA A 5 8.40 4.00 4.37
N GLY A 6 8.84 2.82 4.81
CA GLY A 6 8.95 2.45 6.21
C GLY A 6 10.02 3.26 6.92
N LYS A 7 11.23 3.35 6.34
CA LYS A 7 12.29 4.22 6.87
C LYS A 7 11.83 5.66 6.94
N ASP A 8 11.28 6.21 5.86
CA ASP A 8 10.91 7.62 5.78
C ASP A 8 9.81 7.97 6.78
N SER A 9 8.79 7.10 6.91
CA SER A 9 7.71 7.30 7.88
C SER A 9 8.19 7.19 9.33
N TRP A 10 8.99 6.19 9.68
CA TRP A 10 9.56 6.08 11.02
C TRP A 10 10.51 7.25 11.33
N THR A 11 11.36 7.65 10.40
CA THR A 11 12.23 8.83 10.55
C THR A 11 11.38 10.09 10.75
N LYS A 12 10.34 10.29 9.95
CA LYS A 12 9.47 11.46 10.05
C LYS A 12 8.71 11.51 11.39
N ILE A 13 8.28 10.36 11.92
CA ILE A 13 7.63 10.27 13.22
C ILE A 13 8.62 10.52 14.36
N LEU A 14 9.80 9.91 14.31
CA LEU A 14 10.79 9.95 15.40
C LEU A 14 11.55 11.28 15.47
N GLN A 15 11.74 11.97 14.34
CA GLN A 15 12.48 13.23 14.26
C GLN A 15 11.57 14.45 14.12
N HIS A 16 10.26 14.30 14.31
CA HIS A 16 9.36 15.46 14.26
C HIS A 16 9.53 16.35 15.49
N GLU A 17 9.68 17.65 15.23
CA GLU A 17 9.68 18.69 16.25
C GLU A 17 8.53 19.67 15.97
N GLY A 18 7.82 20.08 17.03
CA GLY A 18 6.71 21.03 16.94
C GLY A 18 5.33 20.38 16.90
N SER A 19 4.34 21.13 16.43
CA SER A 19 2.96 20.68 16.32
C SER A 19 2.68 20.03 14.97
N TRP A 20 1.90 18.95 15.02
CA TRP A 20 1.44 18.26 13.82
C TRP A 20 0.18 18.91 13.23
N GLN A 21 0.09 18.89 11.90
CA GLN A 21 -1.23 18.92 11.25
C GLN A 21 -1.91 17.57 11.50
N PRO A 22 -3.12 17.53 12.10
CA PRO A 22 -3.73 16.28 12.56
C PRO A 22 -3.87 15.21 11.47
N GLU A 23 -4.36 15.58 10.29
CA GLU A 23 -4.62 14.67 9.18
C GLU A 23 -3.31 14.09 8.61
N VAL A 24 -2.28 14.93 8.54
CA VAL A 24 -0.94 14.55 8.06
C VAL A 24 -0.27 13.59 9.05
N ALA A 25 -0.41 13.82 10.37
CA ALA A 25 0.09 12.89 11.38
C ALA A 25 -0.59 11.53 11.29
N VAL A 26 -1.92 11.50 11.12
CA VAL A 26 -2.66 10.24 10.90
C VAL A 26 -2.11 9.50 9.68
N ALA A 27 -1.86 10.20 8.58
CA ALA A 27 -1.29 9.60 7.38
C ALA A 27 0.11 8.99 7.64
N TRP A 28 1.01 9.72 8.30
CA TRP A 28 2.34 9.20 8.62
C TRP A 28 2.30 7.98 9.56
N CYS A 29 1.48 8.02 10.59
CA CYS A 29 1.28 6.89 11.50
C CYS A 29 0.70 5.67 10.77
N ALA A 30 -0.29 5.89 9.89
CA ALA A 30 -0.85 4.82 9.07
C ALA A 30 0.21 4.22 8.13
N ILE A 31 1.04 5.06 7.48
CA ILE A 31 2.13 4.60 6.62
C ILE A 31 3.15 3.79 7.42
N ALA A 32 3.57 4.25 8.59
CA ALA A 32 4.52 3.53 9.45
C ALA A 32 3.95 2.18 9.93
N ALA A 33 2.69 2.14 10.34
CA ALA A 33 2.03 0.90 10.76
C ALA A 33 1.91 -0.10 9.59
N TYR A 34 1.37 0.34 8.44
CA TYR A 34 1.21 -0.53 7.28
C TYR A 34 2.55 -1.05 6.76
N THR A 35 3.58 -0.19 6.69
CA THR A 35 4.91 -0.61 6.24
C THR A 35 5.47 -1.66 7.19
N THR A 36 5.46 -1.40 8.50
CA THR A 36 5.91 -2.35 9.52
C THR A 36 5.22 -3.71 9.39
N LEU A 37 3.90 -3.73 9.25
CA LEU A 37 3.12 -4.97 9.05
C LEU A 37 3.45 -5.64 7.70
N SER A 38 3.66 -4.86 6.64
CA SER A 38 4.07 -5.40 5.33
C SER A 38 5.43 -6.09 5.39
N GLY A 39 6.34 -5.63 6.25
CA GLY A 39 7.60 -6.33 6.54
C GLY A 39 7.39 -7.73 7.11
N ILE A 40 6.41 -7.91 8.00
CA ILE A 40 6.02 -9.23 8.53
C ILE A 40 5.41 -10.10 7.41
N GLY A 41 4.69 -9.47 6.47
CA GLY A 41 4.08 -10.11 5.31
C GLY A 41 5.07 -10.75 4.34
N ILE A 42 6.35 -10.39 4.39
CA ILE A 42 7.40 -11.06 3.60
C ILE A 42 7.51 -12.54 4.01
N PHE A 43 7.38 -12.85 5.30
CA PHE A 43 7.45 -14.22 5.82
C PHE A 43 6.10 -14.94 5.81
N HIS A 44 5.00 -14.19 5.84
CA HIS A 44 3.65 -14.73 5.93
C HIS A 44 2.75 -14.20 4.79
N THR A 45 3.26 -14.24 3.56
CA THR A 45 2.67 -13.56 2.40
C THR A 45 1.19 -13.88 2.18
N LEU A 46 0.81 -15.17 2.21
CA LEU A 46 -0.59 -15.55 2.01
C LEU A 46 -1.51 -15.13 3.17
N ARG A 47 -1.04 -15.19 4.41
CA ARG A 47 -1.84 -14.80 5.60
C ARG A 47 -2.04 -13.30 5.71
N MET A 48 -1.11 -12.51 5.18
CA MET A 48 -1.15 -11.03 5.23
C MET A 48 -1.63 -10.39 3.92
N LEU A 49 -2.23 -11.18 3.02
CA LEU A 49 -2.86 -10.67 1.80
C LEU A 49 -3.90 -9.57 2.05
N PRO A 50 -4.74 -9.59 3.11
CA PRO A 50 -5.69 -8.50 3.36
C PRO A 50 -5.03 -7.12 3.46
N ILE A 51 -3.83 -7.04 4.04
CA ILE A 51 -3.07 -5.79 4.18
C ILE A 51 -2.55 -5.32 2.81
N MET A 52 -2.14 -6.26 1.95
CA MET A 52 -1.77 -5.97 0.57
C MET A 52 -2.97 -5.48 -0.26
N LEU A 53 -4.15 -6.06 -0.07
CA LEU A 53 -5.37 -5.61 -0.74
C LEU A 53 -5.77 -4.19 -0.30
N PHE A 54 -5.69 -3.90 1.00
CA PHE A 54 -5.83 -2.54 1.51
C PHE A 54 -4.83 -1.58 0.87
N MET A 55 -3.56 -1.99 0.75
CA MET A 55 -2.52 -1.19 0.09
C MET A 55 -2.89 -0.84 -1.36
N PHE A 56 -3.31 -1.83 -2.15
CA PHE A 56 -3.73 -1.59 -3.53
C PHE A 56 -4.93 -0.66 -3.61
N PHE A 57 -5.91 -0.86 -2.74
CA PHE A 57 -7.11 -0.05 -2.73
C PHE A 57 -6.83 1.41 -2.38
N TYR A 58 -6.08 1.69 -1.30
CA TYR A 58 -5.78 3.07 -0.89
C TYR A 58 -4.96 3.80 -1.97
N LYS A 59 -3.89 3.16 -2.50
CA LYS A 59 -3.03 3.80 -3.51
C LYS A 59 -3.79 3.97 -4.82
N GLY A 60 -4.60 2.98 -5.20
CA GLY A 60 -5.44 3.04 -6.39
C GLY A 60 -6.43 4.20 -6.31
N LEU A 61 -7.15 4.32 -5.19
CA LEU A 61 -8.06 5.45 -4.96
C LEU A 61 -7.33 6.79 -5.04
N TRP A 62 -6.17 6.93 -4.39
CA TRP A 62 -5.42 8.17 -4.43
C TRP A 62 -4.93 8.51 -5.85
N LEU A 63 -4.43 7.54 -6.60
CA LEU A 63 -4.00 7.75 -7.99
C LEU A 63 -5.18 8.16 -8.90
N ILE A 64 -6.36 7.57 -8.71
CA ILE A 64 -7.55 7.87 -9.51
C ILE A 64 -8.15 9.24 -9.14
N VAL A 65 -8.23 9.56 -7.84
CA VAL A 65 -8.94 10.74 -7.34
C VAL A 65 -8.05 11.98 -7.32
N VAL A 66 -6.74 11.82 -7.08
CA VAL A 66 -5.80 12.95 -6.91
C VAL A 66 -4.84 13.06 -8.09
N ALA A 67 -4.06 12.01 -8.36
CA ALA A 67 -3.01 12.09 -9.36
C ALA A 67 -3.56 12.22 -10.79
N TYR A 68 -4.61 11.46 -11.12
CA TYR A 68 -5.18 11.42 -12.46
C TYR A 68 -5.74 12.79 -12.90
N PRO A 69 -6.58 13.49 -12.11
CA PRO A 69 -7.02 14.85 -12.46
C PRO A 69 -5.86 15.84 -12.64
N LEU A 70 -4.87 15.83 -11.73
CA LEU A 70 -3.70 16.70 -11.82
C LEU A 70 -2.88 16.43 -13.07
N TRP A 71 -2.74 15.15 -13.46
CA TRP A 71 -2.06 14.76 -14.68
C TRP A 71 -2.81 15.26 -15.92
N THR A 72 -4.13 15.07 -15.98
CA THR A 72 -4.94 15.53 -17.12
C THR A 72 -4.94 17.05 -17.30
N ASN A 73 -4.74 17.81 -16.22
CA ASN A 73 -4.65 19.27 -16.24
C ASN A 73 -3.21 19.79 -16.41
N ASN A 74 -2.22 18.93 -16.64
CA ASN A 74 -0.79 19.28 -16.69
C ASN A 74 -0.27 19.99 -15.42
N GLN A 75 -0.87 19.71 -14.27
CA GLN A 75 -0.53 20.28 -12.97
C GLN A 75 0.24 19.31 -12.07
N LEU A 76 0.48 18.08 -12.53
CA LEU A 76 1.17 17.07 -11.73
C LEU A 76 2.68 17.33 -11.64
N ILE A 77 3.32 17.60 -12.77
CA ILE A 77 4.78 17.79 -12.85
C ILE A 77 5.16 19.12 -12.20
N GLY A 78 6.13 19.10 -11.28
CA GLY A 78 6.55 20.24 -10.47
C GLY A 78 5.67 20.51 -9.25
N SER A 79 4.64 19.70 -9.00
CA SER A 79 3.77 19.84 -7.84
C SER A 79 4.28 19.06 -6.63
N ILE A 80 3.77 19.40 -5.45
CA ILE A 80 4.01 18.63 -4.21
C ILE A 80 3.46 17.19 -4.27
N TYR A 81 2.64 16.86 -5.27
CA TYR A 81 2.01 15.54 -5.44
C TYR A 81 2.81 14.61 -6.36
N GLU A 82 3.81 15.14 -7.07
CA GLU A 82 4.60 14.42 -8.07
C GLU A 82 5.33 13.21 -7.43
N GLU A 83 6.05 13.46 -6.35
CA GLU A 83 6.84 12.45 -5.64
C GLU A 83 5.96 11.31 -5.10
N TRP A 84 4.80 11.67 -4.52
CA TRP A 84 3.80 10.72 -4.04
C TRP A 84 3.22 9.89 -5.18
N THR A 85 3.00 10.50 -6.35
CA THR A 85 2.48 9.82 -7.54
C THR A 85 3.48 8.77 -8.04
N PHE A 86 4.75 9.11 -8.18
CA PHE A 86 5.78 8.13 -8.56
C PHE A 86 5.91 7.02 -7.52
N THR A 87 5.90 7.37 -6.23
CA THR A 87 5.95 6.39 -5.15
C THR A 87 4.77 5.41 -5.19
N PHE A 88 3.59 5.88 -5.58
CA PHE A 88 2.40 5.03 -5.68
C PHE A 88 2.42 4.23 -6.98
N LEU A 89 2.89 4.77 -8.11
CA LEU A 89 2.96 4.05 -9.38
C LEU A 89 3.80 2.76 -9.31
N ILE A 90 4.83 2.71 -8.47
CA ILE A 90 5.63 1.48 -8.30
C ILE A 90 4.78 0.32 -7.72
N LEU A 91 3.56 0.57 -7.19
CA LEU A 91 2.61 -0.47 -6.75
C LEU A 91 2.29 -1.50 -7.85
N VAL A 92 2.46 -1.14 -9.12
CA VAL A 92 2.26 -2.04 -10.27
C VAL A 92 3.11 -3.31 -10.14
N ILE A 93 4.30 -3.22 -9.55
CA ILE A 93 5.19 -4.37 -9.35
C ILE A 93 4.54 -5.41 -8.42
N PRO A 94 4.27 -5.12 -7.12
CA PRO A 94 3.63 -6.11 -6.25
C PRO A 94 2.23 -6.51 -6.73
N PHE A 95 1.51 -5.63 -7.43
CA PHE A 95 0.22 -5.97 -8.03
C PHE A 95 0.34 -7.10 -9.05
N LEU A 96 1.36 -7.06 -9.91
CA LEU A 96 1.61 -8.09 -10.92
C LEU A 96 1.97 -9.45 -10.29
N PHE A 97 2.75 -9.44 -9.21
CA PHE A 97 3.17 -10.66 -8.52
C PHE A 97 2.12 -11.21 -7.52
N THR A 98 1.02 -10.50 -7.30
CA THR A 98 -0.03 -10.95 -6.39
C THR A 98 -0.72 -12.20 -6.95
N PRO A 99 -0.89 -13.28 -6.16
CA PRO A 99 -1.58 -14.49 -6.61
C PRO A 99 -3.09 -14.25 -6.71
N TRP A 100 -3.52 -13.56 -7.77
CA TRP A 100 -4.92 -13.13 -7.95
C TRP A 100 -5.91 -14.28 -7.87
N LYS A 101 -5.57 -15.46 -8.40
CA LYS A 101 -6.43 -16.64 -8.27
C LYS A 101 -6.73 -16.97 -6.81
N TYR A 102 -5.71 -17.00 -5.95
CA TYR A 102 -5.90 -17.22 -4.51
C TYR A 102 -6.70 -16.09 -3.86
N VAL A 103 -6.43 -14.83 -4.25
CA VAL A 103 -7.20 -13.68 -3.76
C VAL A 103 -8.69 -13.83 -4.06
N PHE A 104 -9.03 -14.12 -5.31
CA PHE A 104 -10.43 -14.27 -5.74
C PHE A 104 -11.08 -15.49 -5.12
N ASP A 105 -10.44 -16.66 -5.16
CA ASP A 105 -11.01 -17.89 -4.63
C ASP A 105 -11.21 -17.80 -3.10
N TYR A 106 -10.22 -17.32 -2.34
CA TYR A 106 -10.27 -17.35 -0.88
C TYR A 106 -10.93 -16.13 -0.24
N TYR A 107 -10.58 -14.91 -0.67
CA TYR A 107 -11.04 -13.67 0.00
C TYR A 107 -12.31 -13.07 -0.59
N ILE A 108 -12.60 -13.31 -1.88
CA ILE A 108 -13.77 -12.73 -2.55
C ILE A 108 -14.90 -13.76 -2.66
N LEU A 109 -14.59 -14.96 -3.14
CA LEU A 109 -15.56 -16.04 -3.34
C LEU A 109 -15.77 -16.90 -2.08
N GLY A 110 -14.91 -16.77 -1.06
CA GLY A 110 -15.03 -17.52 0.19
C GLY A 110 -14.91 -19.04 0.03
N ARG A 111 -14.18 -19.50 -0.99
CA ARG A 111 -13.97 -20.94 -1.23
C ARG A 111 -13.07 -21.49 -0.12
N ASN A 112 -13.63 -22.31 0.77
CA ASN A 112 -12.87 -23.04 1.77
C ASN A 112 -12.03 -24.12 1.08
N TYR A 113 -10.71 -23.98 1.18
CA TYR A 113 -9.71 -24.89 0.62
C TYR A 113 -9.48 -26.15 1.49
N GLU A 114 -10.49 -26.64 2.23
CA GLU A 114 -10.36 -27.92 2.96
C GLU A 114 -9.99 -29.09 2.02
N ASN A 115 -10.27 -28.96 0.70
CA ASN A 115 -10.01 -30.00 -0.30
C ASN A 115 -8.64 -29.93 -1.02
N PHE A 116 -7.75 -28.97 -0.73
CA PHE A 116 -6.45 -28.87 -1.42
C PHE A 116 -5.29 -29.54 -0.67
N ILE A 117 -5.47 -29.85 0.62
CA ILE A 117 -4.47 -30.59 1.40
C ILE A 117 -4.50 -32.09 1.04
N GLU A 118 -5.61 -32.59 0.48
CA GLU A 118 -5.75 -34.00 0.12
C GLU A 118 -5.04 -34.41 -1.19
N TYR A 119 -4.47 -33.45 -1.94
CA TYR A 119 -3.84 -33.68 -3.24
C TYR A 119 -2.34 -33.36 -3.29
N LYS A 120 -1.64 -33.39 -2.15
CA LYS A 120 -0.18 -33.32 -2.13
C LYS A 120 0.46 -34.42 -1.28
#